data_AF-A0A956VAA6-F1
#
_entry.id   AF-A0A956VAA6-F1
#
_cell.length_a   1.000
_cell.length_b   1.000
_cell.length_c   1.000
_cell.angle_alpha   90.00
_cell.angle_beta   90.00
_cell.angle_gamma   90.00
#
_symmetry.space_group_name_H-M   'P 1'
#
loop_
_entity.id
_entity.type
_entity.pdbx_description
1 polymer ?
#
loop_
_entity_poly.entity_id
_entity_poly.type
_entity_poly.pdbx_seq_one_letter_code
_entity_poly.pdbx_strand_id
1 'polypeptide(L)'
;MEQERAQILAMVEEGKITPEQAEQLLEALEASDMPKVEVKEVKRQIPIHNVQTSRGLTPRQIVELSIHGIDADFLRQIKELGLNNLSFKDLLDLGVHGLEPQSIKEIMELTDESLSARQIRDLAVHEVDPEFIREMMALGFDKLRFKDYIELAIHGVNPETVEAYQELGLDLDVKQIVQLAIHGVDRDYVQKLHEQGFHDLSTKDLIEFAIHGVDADYIKMMQGLELEFKEESHLKDKMKNKTKHLSEKLQHRLSNLSSDTQNKLSTLSDKLQQNLTDLSDSL
;
A
#
# COMPACT_ATOMS: atom_id res chain seq x y z
N MET A 1 50.37 -34.28 -37.65
CA MET A 1 50.72 -35.53 -38.36
C MET A 1 51.25 -36.60 -37.40
N GLU A 2 52.46 -36.48 -36.84
CA GLU A 2 53.07 -37.58 -36.04
C GLU A 2 52.34 -37.88 -34.72
N GLN A 3 51.85 -36.84 -34.02
CA GLN A 3 51.01 -36.99 -32.82
C GLN A 3 49.64 -37.63 -33.10
N GLU A 4 49.05 -37.35 -34.27
CA GLU A 4 47.73 -37.88 -34.66
C GLU A 4 47.82 -39.37 -35.01
N ARG A 5 48.91 -39.81 -35.65
CA ARG A 5 49.16 -41.24 -35.88
C ARG A 5 49.34 -42.02 -34.57
N ALA A 6 50.07 -41.46 -33.62
CA ALA A 6 50.29 -42.09 -32.32
C ALA A 6 48.97 -42.28 -31.54
N GLN A 7 48.04 -41.32 -31.63
CA GLN A 7 46.71 -41.46 -31.03
C GLN A 7 45.86 -42.54 -31.70
N ILE A 8 45.89 -42.66 -33.04
CA ILE A 8 45.15 -43.69 -33.75
C ILE A 8 45.66 -45.10 -33.36
N LEU A 9 46.98 -45.27 -33.24
CA LEU A 9 47.58 -46.54 -32.79
C LEU A 9 47.19 -46.88 -31.35
N ALA A 10 47.18 -45.90 -30.44
CA ALA A 10 46.73 -46.10 -29.07
C ALA A 10 45.25 -46.54 -29.01
N MET A 11 44.40 -46.02 -29.91
CA MET A 11 42.99 -46.41 -29.96
C MET A 11 42.78 -47.85 -30.45
N VAL A 12 43.69 -48.39 -31.28
CA VAL A 12 43.68 -49.82 -31.66
C VAL A 12 44.10 -50.68 -30.47
N GLU A 13 45.15 -50.27 -29.75
CA GLU A 13 45.66 -50.98 -28.58
C GLU A 13 44.61 -51.04 -27.45
N GLU A 14 43.83 -49.95 -27.29
CA GLU A 14 42.70 -49.88 -26.36
C GLU A 14 41.42 -50.59 -26.89
N GLY A 15 41.45 -51.18 -28.09
CA GLY A 15 40.33 -51.88 -28.71
C GLY A 15 39.14 -50.98 -29.09
N LYS A 16 39.32 -49.66 -29.10
CA LYS A 16 38.28 -48.68 -29.43
C LYS A 16 37.96 -48.64 -30.91
N ILE A 17 38.92 -49.02 -31.75
CA ILE A 17 38.78 -49.14 -33.20
C ILE A 17 39.47 -50.42 -33.67
N THR A 18 38.98 -50.97 -34.79
CA THR A 18 39.61 -52.12 -35.45
C THR A 18 40.88 -51.72 -36.20
N PRO A 19 41.80 -52.66 -36.46
CA PRO A 19 42.96 -52.40 -37.31
C PRO A 19 42.59 -51.85 -38.69
N GLU A 20 41.51 -52.33 -39.32
CA GLU A 20 41.05 -51.81 -40.62
C GLU A 20 40.54 -50.35 -40.52
N GLN A 21 39.87 -49.98 -39.43
CA GLN A 21 39.43 -48.60 -39.19
C GLN A 21 40.60 -47.65 -38.93
N ALA A 22 41.65 -48.14 -38.26
CA ALA A 22 42.85 -47.35 -38.03
C ALA A 22 43.62 -47.08 -39.34
N GLU A 23 43.70 -48.08 -40.23
CA GLU A 23 44.35 -47.93 -41.54
C GLU A 23 43.64 -46.89 -42.41
N GLN A 24 42.30 -46.88 -42.43
CA GLN A 24 41.51 -45.86 -43.13
C GLN A 24 41.72 -44.44 -42.58
N LEU A 25 41.88 -44.30 -41.26
CA LEU A 25 42.14 -43.01 -40.63
C LEU A 25 43.56 -42.50 -40.90
N LEU A 26 44.54 -43.40 -40.93
CA LEU A 26 45.92 -43.08 -41.27
C LEU A 26 46.05 -42.67 -42.75
N GLU A 27 45.35 -43.35 -43.64
CA GLU A 27 45.28 -43.02 -45.08
C GLU A 27 44.59 -41.66 -45.31
N ALA A 28 43.51 -41.37 -44.57
CA ALA A 28 42.84 -40.07 -44.62
C ALA A 28 43.72 -38.92 -44.10
N LEU A 29 44.61 -39.17 -43.13
CA LEU A 29 45.60 -38.20 -42.65
C LEU A 29 46.70 -37.93 -43.69
N GLU A 30 47.11 -38.96 -44.44
CA GLU A 30 48.08 -38.82 -45.53
C GLU A 30 47.51 -38.10 -46.75
N ALA A 31 46.20 -38.18 -46.99
CA ALA A 31 45.51 -37.50 -48.09
C ALA A 31 45.33 -35.96 -47.90
N SER A 32 46.15 -35.34 -47.05
CA SER A 32 46.14 -33.90 -46.73
C SER A 32 46.70 -33.01 -47.86
N ASP A 33 46.19 -33.16 -49.08
CA ASP A 33 46.24 -32.12 -50.11
C ASP A 33 44.90 -32.09 -50.87
N MET A 34 43.87 -31.60 -50.19
CA MET A 34 42.57 -31.31 -50.80
C MET A 34 42.26 -29.81 -50.73
N PRO A 35 41.61 -29.25 -51.77
CA PRO A 35 41.44 -27.82 -51.93
C PRO A 35 40.56 -27.25 -50.81
N LYS A 36 40.95 -26.07 -50.29
CA LYS A 36 40.12 -25.29 -49.36
C LYS A 36 38.79 -24.96 -50.04
N VAL A 37 37.75 -25.72 -49.71
CA VAL A 37 36.37 -25.33 -49.99
C VAL A 37 36.02 -24.22 -49.01
N GLU A 38 35.89 -22.98 -49.50
CA GLU A 38 35.28 -21.89 -48.74
C GLU A 38 33.82 -22.26 -48.46
N VAL A 39 33.57 -22.82 -47.28
CA VAL A 39 32.22 -22.92 -46.75
C VAL A 39 31.83 -21.51 -46.32
N LYS A 40 31.05 -20.81 -47.14
CA LYS A 40 30.29 -19.66 -46.65
C LYS A 40 29.35 -20.21 -45.58
N GLU A 41 29.65 -19.93 -44.31
CA GLU A 41 28.70 -20.11 -43.20
C GLU A 41 27.41 -19.36 -43.56
N VAL A 42 26.42 -20.07 -44.12
CA VAL A 42 25.05 -19.59 -44.06
C VAL A 42 24.60 -19.88 -42.64
N LYS A 43 24.96 -18.99 -41.71
CA LYS A 43 24.26 -18.87 -40.43
C LYS A 43 22.82 -18.49 -40.75
N ARG A 44 21.97 -19.48 -41.04
CA ARG A 44 20.54 -19.31 -40.81
C ARG A 44 20.38 -19.23 -39.29
N GLN A 45 20.61 -18.04 -38.75
CA GLN A 45 19.94 -17.65 -37.53
C GLN A 45 18.46 -17.73 -37.87
N ILE A 46 17.79 -18.81 -37.45
CA ILE A 46 16.34 -18.74 -37.30
C ILE A 46 16.17 -17.78 -36.12
N PRO A 47 15.64 -16.56 -36.32
CA PRO A 47 15.38 -15.69 -35.20
C PRO A 47 14.24 -16.33 -34.38
N ILE A 48 14.58 -17.15 -33.39
CA ILE A 48 13.62 -17.71 -32.43
C ILE A 48 12.98 -16.57 -31.60
N HIS A 49 13.55 -15.36 -31.66
CA HIS A 49 13.14 -14.20 -30.90
C HIS A 49 11.86 -13.51 -31.41
N ASN A 50 11.28 -13.92 -32.56
CA ASN A 50 10.12 -13.22 -33.12
C ASN A 50 9.03 -14.12 -33.72
N VAL A 51 8.96 -15.40 -33.34
CA VAL A 51 7.82 -16.25 -33.69
C VAL A 51 6.63 -15.82 -32.84
N GLN A 52 5.83 -14.88 -33.34
CA GLN A 52 4.52 -14.60 -32.78
C GLN A 52 3.62 -15.80 -33.09
N THR A 53 3.07 -16.41 -32.06
CA THR A 53 1.98 -17.39 -32.22
C THR A 53 0.78 -16.70 -32.88
N SER A 54 -0.18 -17.48 -33.41
CA SER A 54 -1.42 -16.95 -34.01
C SER A 54 -2.27 -16.06 -33.07
N ARG A 55 -1.87 -15.93 -31.80
CA ARG A 55 -2.46 -15.05 -30.78
C ARG A 55 -1.54 -13.91 -30.31
N GLY A 56 -0.39 -13.69 -30.95
CA GLY A 56 0.49 -12.55 -30.67
C GLY A 56 1.41 -12.69 -29.45
N LEU A 57 1.45 -13.85 -28.77
CA LEU A 57 2.39 -14.11 -27.68
C LEU A 57 3.71 -14.70 -28.22
N THR A 58 4.83 -14.26 -27.62
CA THR A 58 6.16 -14.84 -27.85
C THR A 58 6.40 -16.10 -26.99
N PRO A 59 7.34 -16.99 -27.36
CA PRO A 59 7.69 -18.14 -26.53
C PRO A 59 8.09 -17.77 -25.10
N ARG A 60 8.82 -16.65 -24.93
CA ARG A 60 9.22 -16.15 -23.60
C ARG A 60 8.02 -15.78 -22.75
N GLN A 61 7.06 -15.06 -23.32
CA GLN A 61 5.83 -14.67 -22.63
C GLN A 61 5.01 -15.89 -22.20
N ILE A 62 4.98 -16.96 -23.01
CA ILE A 62 4.29 -18.20 -22.62
C ILE A 62 4.95 -18.84 -21.40
N VAL A 63 6.28 -18.90 -21.38
CA VAL A 63 7.04 -19.40 -20.21
C VAL A 63 6.77 -18.54 -18.98
N GLU A 64 6.76 -17.22 -19.14
CA GLU A 64 6.51 -16.27 -18.04
C GLU A 64 5.11 -16.44 -17.44
N LEU A 65 4.06 -16.55 -18.28
CA LEU A 65 2.72 -16.89 -17.79
C LEU A 65 2.70 -18.21 -17.02
N SER A 66 3.38 -19.24 -17.53
CA SER A 66 3.47 -20.55 -16.87
C SER A 66 4.19 -20.50 -15.52
N ILE A 67 5.23 -19.68 -15.38
CA ILE A 67 5.96 -19.51 -14.11
C ILE A 67 5.05 -18.90 -13.04
N HIS A 68 4.15 -18.00 -13.45
CA HIS A 68 3.24 -17.29 -12.55
C HIS A 68 1.84 -17.90 -12.49
N GLY A 69 1.69 -19.18 -12.88
CA GLY A 69 0.41 -19.90 -12.73
C GLY A 69 -0.71 -19.45 -13.67
N ILE A 70 -0.42 -18.61 -14.66
CA ILE A 70 -1.43 -18.08 -15.57
C ILE A 70 -1.64 -19.06 -16.73
N ASP A 71 -2.65 -19.92 -16.60
CA ASP A 71 -3.01 -20.92 -17.59
C ASP A 71 -4.28 -20.56 -18.39
N ALA A 72 -4.74 -21.48 -19.23
CA ALA A 72 -5.94 -21.27 -20.05
C ALA A 72 -7.24 -21.16 -19.22
N ASP A 73 -7.26 -21.75 -18.04
CA ASP A 73 -8.43 -21.76 -17.15
C ASP A 73 -8.49 -20.45 -16.37
N PHE A 74 -7.35 -19.92 -15.91
CA PHE A 74 -7.21 -18.57 -15.38
C PHE A 74 -7.74 -17.53 -16.38
N LEU A 75 -7.25 -17.55 -17.63
CA LEU A 75 -7.67 -16.60 -18.66
C LEU A 75 -9.16 -16.71 -19.00
N ARG A 76 -9.72 -17.92 -18.95
CA ARG A 76 -11.15 -18.13 -19.19
C ARG A 76 -11.99 -17.52 -18.07
N GLN A 77 -11.63 -17.74 -16.81
CA GLN A 77 -12.34 -17.18 -15.66
C GLN A 77 -12.27 -15.64 -15.65
N ILE A 78 -11.09 -15.07 -15.91
CA ILE A 78 -10.92 -13.61 -16.08
C ILE A 78 -11.90 -13.06 -17.14
N LYS A 79 -12.05 -13.75 -18.26
CA LYS A 79 -13.00 -13.37 -19.32
C LYS A 79 -14.46 -13.48 -18.87
N GLU A 80 -14.81 -14.51 -18.11
CA GLU A 80 -16.15 -14.72 -17.56
C GLU A 80 -16.55 -13.62 -16.56
N LEU A 81 -15.57 -13.03 -15.85
CA LEU A 81 -15.75 -11.84 -15.02
C LEU A 81 -15.92 -10.54 -15.83
N GLY A 82 -15.91 -10.61 -17.16
CA GLY A 82 -16.07 -9.46 -18.04
C GLY A 82 -14.78 -8.67 -18.30
N LEU A 83 -13.63 -9.16 -17.83
CA LEU A 83 -12.33 -8.48 -17.90
C LEU A 83 -11.60 -8.76 -19.22
N ASN A 84 -12.16 -8.24 -20.31
CA ASN A 84 -11.72 -8.58 -21.66
C ASN A 84 -10.48 -7.83 -22.15
N ASN A 85 -10.05 -6.77 -21.47
CA ASN A 85 -9.04 -5.81 -21.94
C ASN A 85 -7.81 -5.73 -21.01
N LEU A 86 -7.37 -6.84 -20.45
CA LEU A 86 -6.12 -6.91 -19.69
C LEU A 86 -4.92 -7.02 -20.64
N SER A 87 -3.88 -6.22 -20.39
CA SER A 87 -2.62 -6.38 -21.10
C SER A 87 -1.86 -7.62 -20.59
N PHE A 88 -0.83 -8.03 -21.33
CA PHE A 88 0.10 -9.08 -20.86
C PHE A 88 0.68 -8.73 -19.48
N LYS A 89 1.04 -7.45 -19.28
CA LYS A 89 1.58 -6.98 -18.00
C LYS A 89 0.53 -7.07 -16.89
N ASP A 90 -0.71 -6.66 -17.15
CA ASP A 90 -1.75 -6.73 -16.11
C ASP A 90 -1.97 -8.18 -15.67
N LEU A 91 -2.07 -9.12 -16.61
CA LEU A 91 -2.18 -10.56 -16.29
C LEU A 91 -0.99 -11.06 -15.47
N LEU A 92 0.21 -10.68 -15.87
CA LEU A 92 1.43 -11.04 -15.16
C LEU A 92 1.43 -10.50 -13.73
N ASP A 93 1.07 -9.24 -13.53
CA ASP A 93 0.98 -8.61 -12.20
C ASP A 93 -0.01 -9.41 -11.32
N LEU A 94 -1.14 -9.91 -11.85
CA LEU A 94 -2.06 -10.77 -11.08
C LEU A 94 -1.38 -12.06 -10.61
N GLY A 95 -0.70 -12.77 -11.51
CA GLY A 95 -0.05 -14.04 -11.17
C GLY A 95 1.19 -13.86 -10.27
N VAL A 96 1.95 -12.78 -10.45
CA VAL A 96 3.11 -12.42 -9.60
C VAL A 96 2.66 -12.19 -8.16
N HIS A 97 1.54 -11.49 -7.98
CA HIS A 97 0.98 -11.17 -6.67
C HIS A 97 -0.07 -12.17 -6.17
N GLY A 98 -0.27 -13.30 -6.89
CA GLY A 98 -1.15 -14.39 -6.46
C GLY A 98 -2.64 -14.05 -6.42
N LEU A 99 -3.10 -13.01 -7.13
CA LEU A 99 -4.51 -12.62 -7.15
C LEU A 99 -5.30 -13.48 -8.15
N GLU A 100 -5.93 -14.53 -7.65
CA GLU A 100 -6.71 -15.50 -8.44
C GLU A 100 -8.06 -14.94 -8.93
N PRO A 101 -8.63 -15.45 -10.04
CA PRO A 101 -9.92 -14.99 -10.57
C PRO A 101 -11.07 -15.18 -9.57
N GLN A 102 -11.02 -16.25 -8.79
CA GLN A 102 -12.02 -16.50 -7.75
C GLN A 102 -11.95 -15.44 -6.63
N SER A 103 -10.75 -14.97 -6.26
CA SER A 103 -10.57 -13.88 -5.30
C SER A 103 -11.13 -12.57 -5.85
N ILE A 104 -10.88 -12.27 -7.13
CA ILE A 104 -11.45 -11.07 -7.78
C ILE A 104 -12.98 -11.09 -7.74
N LYS A 105 -13.57 -12.25 -8.07
CA LYS A 105 -15.03 -12.44 -8.01
C LYS A 105 -15.57 -12.17 -6.61
N GLU A 106 -14.91 -12.73 -5.60
CA GLU A 106 -15.31 -12.56 -4.20
C GLU A 106 -15.17 -11.11 -3.74
N ILE A 107 -14.10 -10.41 -4.11
CA ILE A 107 -13.95 -8.96 -3.85
C ILE A 107 -15.13 -8.19 -4.46
N MET A 108 -15.48 -8.47 -5.73
CA MET A 108 -16.62 -7.81 -6.39
C MET A 108 -17.95 -8.08 -5.67
N GLU A 109 -18.14 -9.28 -5.13
CA GLU A 109 -19.32 -9.66 -4.34
C GLU A 109 -19.33 -8.99 -2.96
N LEU A 110 -18.19 -8.92 -2.27
CA LEU A 110 -18.05 -8.27 -0.96
C LEU A 110 -18.30 -6.76 -1.04
N THR A 111 -17.81 -6.11 -2.10
CA THR A 111 -17.92 -4.65 -2.25
C THR A 111 -19.15 -4.22 -3.05
N ASP A 112 -19.87 -5.14 -3.69
CA ASP A 112 -20.94 -4.84 -4.67
C ASP A 112 -20.47 -3.86 -5.77
N GLU A 113 -19.21 -4.02 -6.22
CA GLU A 113 -18.60 -3.14 -7.22
C GLU A 113 -18.08 -3.95 -8.41
N SER A 114 -18.22 -3.36 -9.60
CA SER A 114 -17.49 -3.85 -10.78
C SER A 114 -16.11 -3.20 -10.87
N LEU A 115 -15.11 -4.00 -11.24
CA LEU A 115 -13.72 -3.56 -11.29
C LEU A 115 -13.22 -3.50 -12.73
N SER A 116 -12.49 -2.43 -13.06
CA SER A 116 -11.71 -2.34 -14.29
C SER A 116 -10.38 -3.10 -14.15
N ALA A 117 -9.78 -3.45 -15.29
CA ALA A 117 -8.43 -4.04 -15.35
C ALA A 117 -7.39 -3.28 -14.50
N ARG A 118 -7.45 -1.95 -14.51
CA ARG A 118 -6.56 -1.10 -13.71
C ARG A 118 -6.78 -1.32 -12.21
N GLN A 119 -8.03 -1.34 -11.76
CA GLN A 119 -8.36 -1.49 -10.34
C GLN A 119 -7.94 -2.88 -9.82
N ILE A 120 -8.12 -3.93 -10.62
CA ILE A 120 -7.72 -5.29 -10.26
C ILE A 120 -6.20 -5.41 -10.14
N ARG A 121 -5.46 -4.82 -11.08
CA ARG A 121 -4.00 -4.75 -10.95
C ARG A 121 -3.59 -4.01 -9.67
N ASP A 122 -4.25 -2.89 -9.37
CA ASP A 122 -3.94 -2.11 -8.17
C ASP A 122 -4.25 -2.93 -6.89
N LEU A 123 -5.32 -3.74 -6.86
CA LEU A 123 -5.57 -4.71 -5.77
C LEU A 123 -4.41 -5.71 -5.64
N ALA A 124 -3.98 -6.31 -6.74
CA ALA A 124 -2.91 -7.31 -6.75
C ALA A 124 -1.58 -6.73 -6.24
N VAL A 125 -1.17 -5.59 -6.80
CA VAL A 125 0.11 -4.93 -6.45
C VAL A 125 0.15 -4.48 -5.00
N HIS A 126 -1.00 -4.12 -4.43
CA HIS A 126 -1.13 -3.69 -3.04
C HIS A 126 -1.63 -4.79 -2.10
N GLU A 127 -1.63 -6.05 -2.56
CA GLU A 127 -1.96 -7.24 -1.75
C GLU A 127 -3.34 -7.14 -1.05
N VAL A 128 -4.30 -6.50 -1.72
CA VAL A 128 -5.68 -6.40 -1.24
C VAL A 128 -6.47 -7.62 -1.73
N ASP A 129 -6.64 -8.58 -0.83
CA ASP A 129 -7.36 -9.84 -1.08
C ASP A 129 -8.74 -9.89 -0.36
N PRO A 130 -9.56 -10.93 -0.58
CA PRO A 130 -10.85 -11.06 0.09
C PRO A 130 -10.76 -11.15 1.62
N GLU A 131 -9.67 -11.67 2.17
CA GLU A 131 -9.52 -11.83 3.62
C GLU A 131 -9.25 -10.48 4.27
N PHE A 132 -8.33 -9.70 3.72
CA PHE A 132 -8.10 -8.31 4.12
C PHE A 132 -9.41 -7.51 4.16
N ILE A 133 -10.23 -7.62 3.10
CA ILE A 133 -11.53 -6.92 3.06
C ILE A 133 -12.43 -7.43 4.19
N ARG A 134 -12.60 -8.75 4.38
CA ARG A 134 -13.45 -9.29 5.45
C ARG A 134 -13.03 -8.85 6.83
N GLU A 135 -11.74 -8.89 7.13
CA GLU A 135 -11.20 -8.48 8.42
C GLU A 135 -11.46 -7.00 8.67
N MET A 136 -11.21 -6.14 7.67
CA MET A 136 -11.54 -4.72 7.76
C MET A 136 -13.04 -4.47 7.93
N MET A 137 -13.91 -5.21 7.22
CA MET A 137 -15.36 -5.13 7.42
C MET A 137 -15.76 -5.53 8.85
N ALA A 138 -15.14 -6.57 9.42
CA ALA A 138 -15.38 -7.01 10.79
C ALA A 138 -14.95 -5.95 11.83
N LEU A 139 -13.95 -5.13 11.51
CA LEU A 139 -13.51 -3.98 12.30
C LEU A 139 -14.40 -2.73 12.14
N GLY A 140 -15.50 -2.83 11.39
CA GLY A 140 -16.48 -1.76 11.21
C GLY A 140 -16.28 -0.93 9.94
N PHE A 141 -15.38 -1.34 9.05
CA PHE A 141 -15.15 -0.68 7.75
C PHE A 141 -15.96 -1.32 6.62
N ASP A 142 -17.20 -1.73 6.90
CA ASP A 142 -18.08 -2.48 5.98
C ASP A 142 -18.67 -1.67 4.83
N LYS A 143 -18.52 -0.35 4.84
CA LYS A 143 -19.10 0.59 3.87
C LYS A 143 -18.07 1.25 2.96
N LEU A 144 -16.84 0.75 2.97
CA LEU A 144 -15.77 1.27 2.13
C LEU A 144 -15.94 0.84 0.68
N ARG A 145 -15.50 1.70 -0.23
CA ARG A 145 -15.32 1.33 -1.63
C ARG A 145 -13.97 0.65 -1.80
N PHE A 146 -13.81 -0.14 -2.86
CA PHE A 146 -12.55 -0.84 -3.13
C PHE A 146 -11.32 0.12 -3.16
N LYS A 147 -11.52 1.38 -3.59
CA LYS A 147 -10.46 2.42 -3.62
C LYS A 147 -9.92 2.73 -2.24
N ASP A 148 -10.80 2.72 -1.25
CA ASP A 148 -10.48 3.09 0.11
C ASP A 148 -9.65 1.94 0.76
N TYR A 149 -9.98 0.67 0.46
CA TYR A 149 -9.15 -0.48 0.83
C TYR A 149 -7.75 -0.44 0.20
N ILE A 150 -7.65 -0.07 -1.09
CA ILE A 150 -6.35 0.11 -1.74
C ILE A 150 -5.56 1.26 -1.10
N GLU A 151 -6.21 2.39 -0.77
CA GLU A 151 -5.55 3.52 -0.12
C GLU A 151 -4.97 3.13 1.24
N LEU A 152 -5.71 2.37 2.04
CA LEU A 152 -5.24 1.80 3.31
C LEU A 152 -3.99 0.93 3.09
N ALA A 153 -4.05 -0.03 2.16
CA ALA A 153 -2.94 -0.94 1.88
C ALA A 153 -1.69 -0.21 1.35
N ILE A 154 -1.85 0.80 0.48
CA ILE A 154 -0.74 1.65 -0.02
C ILE A 154 0.03 2.29 1.14
N HIS A 155 -0.69 2.67 2.20
CA HIS A 155 -0.11 3.31 3.38
C HIS A 155 0.26 2.33 4.50
N GLY A 156 0.31 1.02 4.19
CA GLY A 156 0.72 -0.01 5.12
C GLY A 156 -0.29 -0.26 6.24
N VAL A 157 -1.55 0.15 6.06
CA VAL A 157 -2.61 -0.09 7.03
C VAL A 157 -3.20 -1.49 6.80
N ASN A 158 -3.11 -2.32 7.83
CA ASN A 158 -3.69 -3.65 7.90
C ASN A 158 -4.69 -3.74 9.07
N PRO A 159 -5.45 -4.84 9.18
CA PRO A 159 -6.39 -5.06 10.28
C PRO A 159 -5.75 -4.91 11.66
N GLU A 160 -4.52 -5.37 11.87
CA GLU A 160 -3.81 -5.23 13.14
C GLU A 160 -3.50 -3.76 13.50
N THR A 161 -3.19 -2.93 12.50
CA THR A 161 -3.00 -1.48 12.68
C THR A 161 -4.29 -0.83 13.16
N VAL A 162 -5.42 -1.20 12.56
CA VAL A 162 -6.74 -0.65 12.91
C VAL A 162 -7.17 -1.11 14.31
N GLU A 163 -6.97 -2.40 14.63
CA GLU A 163 -7.21 -2.93 15.98
C GLU A 163 -6.39 -2.19 17.03
N ALA A 164 -5.11 -1.91 16.75
CA ALA A 164 -4.25 -1.17 17.67
C ALA A 164 -4.79 0.24 17.95
N TYR A 165 -5.33 0.94 16.95
CA TYR A 165 -5.98 2.24 17.17
C TYR A 165 -7.28 2.12 17.98
N GLN A 166 -8.08 1.09 17.73
CA GLN A 166 -9.30 0.84 18.49
C GLN A 166 -8.99 0.49 19.97
N GLU A 167 -7.93 -0.27 20.24
CA GLU A 167 -7.45 -0.55 21.60
C GLU A 167 -7.02 0.71 22.36
N LEU A 168 -6.52 1.71 21.63
CA LEU A 168 -6.18 3.03 22.18
C LEU A 168 -7.42 3.92 22.39
N GLY A 169 -8.62 3.44 22.03
CA GLY A 169 -9.87 4.19 22.15
C GLY A 169 -10.04 5.27 21.08
N LEU A 170 -9.30 5.19 19.98
CA LEU A 170 -9.42 6.15 18.88
C LEU A 170 -10.60 5.77 17.98
N ASP A 171 -11.58 6.68 17.87
CA ASP A 171 -12.65 6.60 16.88
C ASP A 171 -12.19 7.30 15.60
N LEU A 172 -11.89 6.52 14.56
CA LEU A 172 -11.20 7.00 13.37
C LEU A 172 -11.97 6.69 12.09
N ASP A 173 -12.08 7.69 11.22
CA ASP A 173 -12.42 7.46 9.82
C ASP A 173 -11.20 7.01 9.01
N VAL A 174 -11.43 6.49 7.80
CA VAL A 174 -10.36 6.01 6.90
C VAL A 174 -9.31 7.08 6.63
N LYS A 175 -9.74 8.34 6.46
CA LYS A 175 -8.81 9.43 6.16
C LYS A 175 -7.87 9.67 7.34
N GLN A 176 -8.39 9.62 8.57
CA GLN A 176 -7.60 9.75 9.78
C GLN A 176 -6.63 8.58 9.94
N ILE A 177 -7.07 7.35 9.70
CA ILE A 177 -6.22 6.16 9.73
C ILE A 177 -5.04 6.30 8.75
N VAL A 178 -5.33 6.69 7.52
CA VAL A 178 -4.31 6.94 6.49
C VAL A 178 -3.35 8.06 6.91
N GLN A 179 -3.85 9.16 7.50
CA GLN A 179 -2.99 10.24 7.99
C GLN A 179 -2.07 9.79 9.13
N LEU A 180 -2.59 9.02 10.10
CA LEU A 180 -1.77 8.46 11.18
C LEU A 180 -0.65 7.58 10.60
N ALA A 181 -0.98 6.70 9.66
CA ALA A 181 0.00 5.83 8.99
C ALA A 181 1.06 6.62 8.21
N ILE A 182 0.66 7.63 7.42
CA ILE A 182 1.59 8.51 6.69
C ILE A 182 2.58 9.22 7.62
N HIS A 183 2.12 9.61 8.81
CA HIS A 183 2.91 10.34 9.79
C HIS A 183 3.58 9.44 10.85
N GLY A 184 3.50 8.11 10.70
CA GLY A 184 4.16 7.16 11.59
C GLY A 184 3.61 7.18 13.03
N VAL A 185 2.33 7.50 13.19
CA VAL A 185 1.66 7.44 14.49
C VAL A 185 1.21 6.00 14.72
N ASP A 186 2.01 5.23 15.45
CA ASP A 186 1.70 3.85 15.82
C ASP A 186 1.31 3.74 17.32
N ARG A 187 1.07 2.50 17.76
CA ARG A 187 0.74 2.20 19.17
C ARG A 187 1.81 2.71 20.12
N ASP A 188 3.08 2.46 19.80
CA ASP A 188 4.21 2.79 20.66
C ASP A 188 4.37 4.31 20.81
N TYR A 189 4.14 5.06 19.74
CA TYR A 189 4.13 6.51 19.75
C TYR A 189 3.07 7.05 20.73
N VAL A 190 1.82 6.59 20.61
CA VAL A 190 0.73 7.04 21.49
C VAL A 190 0.99 6.63 22.95
N GLN A 191 1.47 5.41 23.19
CA GLN A 191 1.80 4.94 24.54
C GLN A 191 2.89 5.78 25.20
N LYS A 192 3.94 6.14 24.47
CA LYS A 192 5.01 7.01 25.00
C LYS A 192 4.51 8.42 25.32
N LEU A 193 3.55 8.96 24.56
CA LEU A 193 2.90 10.23 24.90
C LEU A 193 2.08 10.12 26.19
N HIS A 194 1.34 9.03 26.35
CA HIS A 194 0.62 8.73 27.59
C HIS A 194 1.57 8.64 28.80
N GLU A 195 2.75 8.03 28.66
CA GLU A 195 3.76 7.98 29.72
C GLU A 195 4.29 9.36 30.13
N GLN A 196 4.24 10.35 29.24
CA GLN A 196 4.56 11.75 29.55
C GLN A 196 3.35 12.55 30.10
N GLY A 197 2.22 11.89 30.35
CA GLY A 197 1.01 12.47 30.92
C GLY A 197 0.01 13.03 29.91
N PHE A 198 0.23 12.85 28.60
CA PHE A 198 -0.66 13.35 27.55
C PHE A 198 -1.74 12.32 27.19
N HIS A 199 -2.68 12.07 28.10
CA HIS A 199 -3.72 11.05 27.93
C HIS A 199 -4.93 11.51 27.10
N ASP A 200 -5.16 12.82 27.02
CA ASP A 200 -6.38 13.41 26.43
C ASP A 200 -6.12 14.07 25.07
N LEU A 201 -5.19 13.52 24.28
CA LEU A 201 -4.90 14.01 22.93
C LEU A 201 -6.00 13.55 21.97
N SER A 202 -6.56 14.49 21.21
CA SER A 202 -7.41 14.11 20.09
C SER A 202 -6.56 13.49 18.97
N THR A 203 -7.18 12.71 18.09
CA THR A 203 -6.53 12.20 16.88
C THR A 203 -5.85 13.32 16.07
N LYS A 204 -6.47 14.49 16.01
CA LYS A 204 -5.90 15.64 15.32
C LYS A 204 -4.62 16.12 15.99
N ASP A 205 -4.57 16.12 17.32
CA ASP A 205 -3.38 16.51 18.07
C ASP A 205 -2.26 15.48 17.88
N LEU A 206 -2.57 14.19 17.85
CA LEU A 206 -1.61 13.13 17.54
C LEU A 206 -0.99 13.32 16.15
N ILE A 207 -1.82 13.59 15.14
CA ILE A 207 -1.36 13.86 13.77
C ILE A 207 -0.49 15.13 13.74
N GLU A 208 -0.93 16.21 14.38
CA GLU A 208 -0.20 17.49 14.41
C GLU A 208 1.16 17.32 15.11
N PHE A 209 1.19 16.59 16.24
CA PHE A 209 2.43 16.29 16.95
C PHE A 209 3.40 15.53 16.05
N ALA A 210 2.93 14.48 15.37
CA ALA A 210 3.77 13.68 14.49
C ALA A 210 4.28 14.47 13.26
N ILE A 211 3.43 15.32 12.65
CA ILE A 211 3.83 16.21 11.55
C ILE A 211 4.99 17.12 11.97
N HIS A 212 4.96 17.64 13.19
CA HIS A 212 5.97 18.59 13.68
C HIS A 212 7.10 17.94 14.48
N GLY A 213 7.19 16.60 14.48
CA GLY A 213 8.25 15.87 15.18
C GLY A 213 8.20 16.02 16.70
N VAL A 214 7.01 16.23 17.27
CA VAL A 214 6.77 16.23 18.71
C VAL A 214 6.63 14.78 19.15
N ASP A 215 7.63 14.24 19.82
CA ASP A 215 7.62 12.91 20.43
C ASP A 215 7.83 12.99 21.95
N ALA A 216 7.83 11.84 22.61
CA ALA A 216 8.02 11.78 24.06
C ALA A 216 9.38 12.32 24.52
N ASP A 217 10.43 12.19 23.71
CA ASP A 217 11.77 12.70 24.04
C ASP A 217 11.80 14.24 23.96
N TYR A 218 11.19 14.81 22.93
CA TYR A 218 10.98 16.25 22.79
C TYR A 218 10.19 16.79 23.99
N ILE A 219 9.07 16.15 24.34
CA ILE A 219 8.25 16.56 25.48
C ILE A 219 9.05 16.52 26.78
N LYS A 220 9.76 15.41 27.04
CA LYS A 220 10.59 15.24 28.23
C LYS A 220 11.69 16.29 28.31
N MET A 221 12.34 16.60 27.18
CA MET A 221 13.33 17.67 27.10
C MET A 221 12.69 19.01 27.48
N MET A 222 11.54 19.35 26.92
CA MET A 222 10.85 20.61 27.19
C MET A 222 10.39 20.74 28.65
N GLN A 223 9.85 19.66 29.23
CA GLN A 223 9.46 19.61 30.65
C GLN A 223 10.67 19.76 31.59
N GLY A 224 11.84 19.25 31.19
CA GLY A 224 13.08 19.34 31.97
C GLY A 224 13.76 20.72 31.97
N LEU A 225 13.30 21.67 31.15
CA LEU A 225 13.90 23.02 31.10
C LEU A 225 13.53 23.91 32.31
N GLU A 226 12.63 23.46 33.20
CA GLU A 226 12.12 24.20 34.37
C GLU A 226 11.67 25.65 34.02
N LEU A 227 11.25 25.87 32.78
CA LEU A 227 10.77 27.16 32.33
C LEU A 227 9.34 27.35 32.85
N GLU A 228 9.18 28.32 33.73
CA GLU A 228 7.86 28.72 34.24
C GLU A 228 7.12 29.50 33.13
N PHE A 229 6.39 28.79 32.28
CA PHE A 229 5.43 29.42 31.38
C PHE A 229 4.23 29.86 32.22
N LYS A 230 4.15 31.16 32.53
CA LYS A 230 2.90 31.74 33.00
C LYS A 230 1.89 31.58 31.87
N GLU A 231 0.91 30.69 32.04
CA GLU A 231 -0.29 30.71 31.19
C GLU A 231 -0.73 32.17 31.07
N GLU A 232 -0.89 32.68 29.85
CA GLU A 232 -1.49 34.00 29.64
C GLU A 232 -2.97 33.94 30.05
N SER A 233 -3.23 34.04 31.36
CA SER A 233 -4.56 34.23 31.95
C SER A 233 -5.30 35.41 31.31
N HIS A 234 -4.57 36.32 30.66
CA HIS A 234 -5.08 37.48 29.95
C HIS A 234 -6.15 37.18 28.89
N LEU A 235 -6.17 36.00 28.25
CA LEU A 235 -7.20 35.70 27.26
C LEU A 235 -8.52 35.26 27.92
N LYS A 236 -8.46 34.36 28.92
CA LYS A 236 -9.62 33.99 29.75
C LYS A 236 -10.17 35.23 30.48
N ASP A 237 -9.29 36.08 31.01
CA ASP A 237 -9.66 37.34 31.66
C ASP A 237 -10.24 38.38 30.69
N LYS A 238 -9.69 38.53 29.47
CA LYS A 238 -10.26 39.41 28.43
C LYS A 238 -11.64 38.94 28.00
N MET A 239 -11.82 37.63 27.83
CA MET A 239 -13.10 37.01 27.48
C MET A 239 -14.12 37.25 28.59
N LYS A 240 -13.78 36.91 29.84
CA LYS A 240 -14.63 37.14 31.03
C LYS A 240 -15.03 38.62 31.19
N ASN A 241 -14.08 39.54 31.03
CA ASN A 241 -14.35 40.98 31.12
C ASN A 241 -15.20 41.51 29.97
N LYS A 242 -14.96 41.05 28.73
CA LYS A 242 -15.78 41.43 27.56
C LYS A 242 -17.21 40.92 27.71
N THR A 243 -17.37 39.70 28.21
CA THR A 243 -18.66 39.08 28.51
C THR A 243 -19.41 39.84 29.60
N LYS A 244 -18.75 40.18 30.71
CA LYS A 244 -19.32 41.00 31.79
C LYS A 244 -19.81 42.35 31.26
N HIS A 245 -18.99 43.04 30.47
CA HIS A 245 -19.37 44.34 29.89
C HIS A 245 -20.56 44.24 28.93
N LEU A 246 -20.67 43.15 28.17
CA LEU A 246 -21.81 42.91 27.28
C LEU A 246 -23.09 42.66 28.08
N SER A 247 -23.01 41.87 29.15
CA SER A 247 -24.12 41.61 30.08
C SER A 247 -24.61 42.90 30.74
N GLU A 248 -23.70 43.76 31.23
CA GLU A 248 -24.05 45.05 31.85
C GLU A 248 -24.70 46.00 30.85
N LYS A 249 -24.19 46.08 29.61
CA LYS A 249 -24.81 46.87 28.53
C LYS A 249 -26.21 46.37 28.16
N LEU A 250 -26.44 45.06 28.17
CA LEU A 250 -27.74 44.46 27.92
C LEU A 250 -28.71 44.79 29.07
N GLN A 251 -28.29 44.63 30.32
CA GLN A 251 -29.09 44.96 31.51
C GLN A 251 -29.46 46.45 31.57
N HIS A 252 -28.52 47.36 31.26
CA HIS A 252 -28.79 48.79 31.20
C HIS A 252 -29.75 49.16 30.06
N ARG A 253 -29.71 48.46 28.92
CA ARG A 253 -30.70 48.68 27.86
C ARG A 253 -32.08 48.16 28.29
N LEU A 254 -32.12 47.05 29.02
CA LEU A 254 -33.35 46.41 29.50
C LEU A 254 -34.13 47.23 30.53
N SER A 255 -33.44 47.99 31.38
CA SER A 255 -34.08 48.84 32.39
C SER A 255 -34.96 49.96 31.80
N ASN A 256 -34.93 50.17 30.48
CA ASN A 256 -35.72 51.18 29.76
C ASN A 256 -36.85 50.58 28.89
N LEU A 257 -37.09 49.27 28.93
CA LEU A 257 -38.18 48.60 28.20
C LEU A 257 -39.33 48.17 29.13
N SER A 258 -40.51 47.97 28.55
CA SER A 258 -41.73 47.45 29.22
C SER A 258 -41.48 46.09 29.92
N SER A 259 -42.25 45.80 30.97
CA SER A 259 -42.13 44.61 31.83
C SER A 259 -42.17 43.28 31.06
N ASP A 260 -42.97 43.21 29.99
CA ASP A 260 -43.08 42.00 29.15
C ASP A 260 -41.82 41.73 28.33
N THR A 261 -41.08 42.77 27.95
CA THR A 261 -39.81 42.66 27.23
C THR A 261 -38.68 42.29 28.19
N GLN A 262 -38.75 42.72 29.45
CA GLN A 262 -37.77 42.38 30.48
C GLN A 262 -37.78 40.87 30.82
N ASN A 263 -38.97 40.27 30.94
CA ASN A 263 -39.08 38.85 31.29
C ASN A 263 -38.57 37.90 30.19
N LYS A 264 -38.79 38.23 28.91
CA LYS A 264 -38.30 37.42 27.79
C LYS A 264 -36.78 37.55 27.60
N LEU A 265 -36.21 38.70 27.95
CA LEU A 265 -34.77 38.93 27.84
C LEU A 265 -33.98 38.44 29.06
N SER A 266 -34.58 38.34 30.26
CA SER A 266 -33.91 37.69 31.39
C SER A 266 -33.62 36.23 31.09
N THR A 267 -34.59 35.51 30.50
CA THR A 267 -34.42 34.11 30.09
C THR A 267 -33.34 33.93 29.02
N LEU A 268 -33.17 34.92 28.14
CA LEU A 268 -32.10 34.94 27.13
C LEU A 268 -30.74 35.27 27.76
N SER A 269 -30.69 36.17 28.75
CA SER A 269 -29.49 36.49 29.51
C SER A 269 -28.98 35.30 30.30
N ASP A 270 -29.88 34.57 30.97
CA ASP A 270 -29.55 33.37 31.76
C ASP A 270 -29.01 32.26 30.86
N LYS A 271 -29.62 32.05 29.68
CA LYS A 271 -29.12 31.11 28.67
C LYS A 271 -27.75 31.50 28.13
N LEU A 272 -27.50 32.79 27.91
CA LEU A 272 -26.21 33.26 27.44
C LEU A 272 -25.14 33.02 28.50
N GLN A 273 -25.44 33.33 29.76
CA GLN A 273 -24.54 33.07 30.89
C GLN A 273 -24.23 31.59 31.04
N GLN A 274 -25.23 30.71 30.95
CA GLN A 274 -25.03 29.26 31.02
C GLN A 274 -24.10 28.76 29.90
N ASN A 275 -24.39 29.12 28.64
CA ASN A 275 -23.56 28.74 27.51
C ASN A 275 -22.11 29.26 27.63
N LEU A 276 -21.92 30.40 28.30
CA LEU A 276 -20.60 31.00 28.52
C LEU A 276 -19.81 30.32 29.64
N THR A 277 -20.48 29.86 30.71
CA THR A 277 -19.85 28.97 31.71
C THR A 277 -19.43 27.67 31.07
N ASP A 278 -20.29 27.04 30.27
CA ASP A 278 -19.98 25.78 29.59
C ASP A 278 -18.81 25.94 28.59
N LEU A 279 -18.71 27.09 27.92
CA LEU A 279 -17.58 27.42 27.03
C LEU A 279 -16.28 27.74 27.80
N SER A 280 -16.38 28.23 29.03
CA SER A 280 -15.21 28.52 29.88
C SER A 280 -14.65 27.27 30.54
N ASP A 281 -15.50 26.29 30.84
CA ASP A 281 -15.11 25.03 31.47
C ASP A 281 -14.57 24.02 30.43
N SER A 282 -14.77 24.28 29.13
CA SER A 282 -14.24 23.48 28.01
C SER A 282 -12.92 24.00 27.41
N LEU A 283 -12.39 25.12 27.92
CA LEU A 283 -11.11 25.75 27.57
C LEU A 283 -10.13 25.69 28.74
#